data_AF-B1MFB9-F1
#
_entry.id   AF-B1MFB9-F1
#
_cell.length_a   1.000
_cell.length_b   1.000
_cell.length_c   1.000
_cell.angle_alpha   90.00
_cell.angle_beta   90.00
_cell.angle_gamma   90.00
#
_symmetry.space_group_name_H-M   'P 1'
#
loop_
_entity.id
_entity.type
_entity.pdbx_description
1 polymer ?
#
loop_
_entity_poly.entity_id
_entity_poly.type
_entity_poly.pdbx_seq_one_letter_code
_entity_poly.pdbx_strand_id
1 'polypeptide(L)'
;MTTHSLLSLVEWPSARITGSRRRSNAEVLPRRLTRYRGGTYSSTVDEVVFTDGTSARTDLIRLNPTITAYSLDIAGIAPNLPSGYAVADWLSVANLRARTRESQVAWILANSFPALSTARLSRRLRAAGYLGEANIKDHEAIAGTQAAIWFLTNGVELDTAARNVPTATRKSPSFIEFEFPERPQLGGLTIRTGVGQQPADVRLHASVNGAVWREVSSSELSLSAGAAQYAKVLGVGATVAETQYGAPDRGYRFYRLYVQGGTADVETVEFWLHDARNHRNADRVVQLYRYLLEQSLLAAGQAEHAPTIDDSQAVMAAGLMGPFVVDSQRPVVLSLSEGAKAMDISGAELSGPVDPGTRFYVRPAECVATVTVSVVDLAATARVLTGVADGPLTPLALVHPGAHDVVELTVEWAPAAELSRVS
;
A
#
# COMPACT_ATOMS: atom_id res chain seq x y z
N MET A 1 -67.70 -7.69 -37.55
CA MET A 1 -67.57 -6.29 -37.09
C MET A 1 -67.97 -6.23 -35.63
N THR A 2 -67.16 -5.86 -34.65
CA THR A 2 -65.72 -5.61 -34.54
C THR A 2 -65.50 -5.61 -33.03
N THR A 3 -64.62 -6.46 -32.54
CA THR A 3 -64.21 -6.54 -31.14
C THR A 3 -63.38 -5.32 -30.78
N HIS A 4 -63.89 -4.46 -29.88
CA HIS A 4 -63.08 -3.39 -29.29
C HIS A 4 -62.32 -3.93 -28.08
N SER A 5 -61.00 -3.99 -28.21
CA SER A 5 -60.03 -4.26 -27.15
C SER A 5 -60.15 -3.22 -26.02
N LEU A 6 -60.39 -3.71 -24.81
CA LEU A 6 -60.08 -3.01 -23.56
C LEU A 6 -58.58 -3.12 -23.29
N LEU A 7 -57.79 -2.26 -23.91
CA LEU A 7 -56.47 -1.89 -23.39
C LEU A 7 -56.70 -0.61 -22.57
N SER A 8 -56.87 -0.77 -21.26
CA SER A 8 -56.68 0.32 -20.33
C SER A 8 -55.28 0.91 -20.58
N LEU A 9 -55.22 2.14 -21.09
CA LEU A 9 -54.00 2.93 -21.01
C LEU A 9 -53.71 3.10 -19.52
N VAL A 10 -52.79 2.29 -19.00
CA VAL A 10 -52.11 2.64 -17.76
C VAL A 10 -51.35 3.92 -18.10
N GLU A 11 -51.81 5.05 -17.58
CA GLU A 11 -51.05 6.29 -17.63
C GLU A 11 -49.79 6.07 -16.80
N TRP A 12 -48.69 5.86 -17.51
CA TRP A 12 -47.40 5.69 -16.86
C TRP A 12 -46.92 7.05 -16.34
N PRO A 13 -46.41 7.12 -15.11
CA PRO A 13 -45.82 8.35 -14.60
C PRO A 13 -44.70 8.82 -15.54
N SER A 14 -44.67 10.13 -15.76
CA SER A 14 -43.57 10.78 -16.46
C SER A 14 -42.35 10.78 -15.55
N ALA A 15 -41.16 10.66 -16.10
CA ALA A 15 -39.96 10.87 -15.31
C ALA A 15 -38.89 11.57 -16.12
N ARG A 16 -38.04 12.30 -15.41
CA ARG A 16 -36.92 13.04 -15.99
C ARG A 16 -35.68 12.91 -15.11
N ILE A 17 -34.53 12.97 -15.74
CA ILE A 17 -33.25 13.08 -15.06
C ILE A 17 -33.08 14.53 -14.62
N THR A 18 -32.90 14.76 -13.33
CA THR A 18 -32.81 16.13 -12.77
C THR A 18 -31.42 16.51 -12.30
N GLY A 19 -30.51 15.54 -12.21
CA GLY A 19 -29.12 15.84 -11.92
C GLY A 19 -28.23 14.61 -12.04
N SER A 20 -26.98 14.89 -12.42
CA SER A 20 -25.86 13.97 -12.26
C SER A 20 -24.79 14.72 -11.48
N ARG A 21 -24.30 14.12 -10.38
CA ARG A 21 -23.27 14.74 -9.54
C ARG A 21 -22.29 13.69 -9.04
N ARG A 22 -21.01 14.07 -8.97
CA ARG A 22 -19.98 13.30 -8.27
C ARG A 22 -19.77 13.85 -6.85
N ARG A 23 -19.74 12.97 -5.84
CA ARG A 23 -19.43 13.32 -4.43
C ARG A 23 -18.52 12.27 -3.80
N SER A 24 -17.82 12.62 -2.73
CA SER A 24 -17.20 11.63 -1.83
C SER A 24 -18.18 11.26 -0.72
N ASN A 25 -18.28 9.97 -0.36
CA ASN A 25 -19.13 9.52 0.77
C ASN A 25 -18.52 9.84 2.15
N ALA A 26 -18.09 11.09 2.36
CA ALA A 26 -17.45 11.57 3.58
C ALA A 26 -18.43 11.87 4.73
N GLU A 27 -19.74 11.65 4.53
CA GLU A 27 -20.81 12.13 5.44
C GLU A 27 -20.84 11.45 6.82
N VAL A 28 -20.03 10.42 7.06
CA VAL A 28 -20.01 9.68 8.34
C VAL A 28 -19.02 10.25 9.36
N LEU A 29 -18.10 11.14 8.97
CA LEU A 29 -17.11 11.71 9.90
C LEU A 29 -17.63 12.96 10.64
N PRO A 30 -17.29 13.12 11.94
CA PRO A 30 -17.56 14.35 12.66
C PRO A 30 -16.88 15.55 11.97
N ARG A 31 -17.59 16.67 11.85
CA ARG A 31 -17.04 17.93 11.29
C ARG A 31 -15.80 18.43 12.02
N ARG A 32 -15.60 18.02 13.28
CA ARG A 32 -14.40 18.30 14.09
C ARG A 32 -13.88 17.02 14.74
N LEU A 33 -12.60 16.79 14.54
CA LEU A 33 -11.85 15.69 15.12
C LEU A 33 -10.93 16.23 16.21
N THR A 34 -10.71 15.48 17.29
CA THR A 34 -9.82 15.89 18.38
C THR A 34 -8.81 14.80 18.65
N ARG A 35 -7.52 15.17 18.70
CA ARG A 35 -6.44 14.31 19.19
C ARG A 35 -6.33 14.50 20.70
N TYR A 36 -6.85 13.58 21.49
CA TYR A 36 -6.91 13.71 22.96
C TYR A 36 -5.61 13.35 23.71
N ARG A 37 -4.56 12.91 23.02
CA ARG A 37 -3.33 12.42 23.65
C ARG A 37 -2.11 13.20 23.19
N GLY A 38 -1.56 14.02 24.07
CA GLY A 38 -0.20 14.55 24.01
C GLY A 38 0.59 13.99 25.19
N GLY A 39 1.55 13.10 24.92
CA GLY A 39 2.52 12.63 25.91
C GLY A 39 2.58 11.12 26.17
N THR A 40 3.79 10.57 25.99
CA THR A 40 4.25 9.17 26.09
C THR A 40 3.94 8.33 24.86
N TYR A 41 5.02 7.99 24.14
CA TYR A 41 5.05 7.23 22.89
C TYR A 41 4.03 6.09 22.89
N SER A 42 3.26 5.99 21.81
CA SER A 42 2.40 4.84 21.61
C SER A 42 3.27 3.57 21.60
N SER A 43 2.73 2.44 22.07
CA SER A 43 3.41 1.13 21.98
C SER A 43 3.65 0.68 20.53
N THR A 44 3.17 1.45 19.57
CA THR A 44 3.32 1.27 18.13
C THR A 44 4.50 2.03 17.53
N VAL A 45 5.24 2.80 18.34
CA VAL A 45 6.37 3.59 17.82
C VAL A 45 7.51 2.70 17.39
N ASP A 46 7.93 2.87 16.14
CA ASP A 46 9.14 2.28 15.56
C ASP A 46 9.96 3.38 14.87
N GLU A 47 11.26 3.16 14.71
CA GLU A 47 12.16 4.10 14.04
C GLU A 47 12.56 3.57 12.66
N VAL A 48 12.38 4.42 11.64
CA VAL A 48 12.78 4.12 10.27
C VAL A 48 13.93 5.04 9.84
N VAL A 49 14.83 4.51 9.02
CA VAL A 49 16.00 5.19 8.47
C VAL A 49 15.81 5.40 6.96
N PHE A 50 16.15 6.59 6.47
CA PHE A 50 16.05 6.96 5.06
C PHE A 50 17.39 6.87 4.34
N THR A 51 17.36 6.93 3.01
CA THR A 51 18.55 6.83 2.14
C THR A 51 19.58 7.94 2.38
N ASP A 52 19.14 9.11 2.87
CA ASP A 52 20.02 10.23 3.26
C ASP A 52 20.68 10.05 4.64
N GLY A 53 20.37 8.95 5.33
CA GLY A 53 20.89 8.62 6.67
C GLY A 53 20.12 9.27 7.82
N THR A 54 19.11 10.08 7.55
CA THR A 54 18.21 10.59 8.59
C THR A 54 17.27 9.49 9.08
N SER A 55 16.66 9.70 10.25
CA SER A 55 15.67 8.79 10.80
C SER A 55 14.42 9.53 11.27
N ALA A 56 13.30 8.82 11.28
CA ALA A 56 12.05 9.32 11.82
C ALA A 56 11.32 8.24 12.61
N ARG A 57 10.59 8.67 13.63
CA ARG A 57 9.69 7.80 14.38
C ARG A 57 8.34 7.72 13.69
N THR A 58 7.84 6.51 13.55
CA THR A 58 6.53 6.22 12.99
C THR A 58 5.54 5.98 14.12
N ASP A 59 4.29 6.41 13.94
CA ASP A 59 3.22 6.15 14.91
C ASP A 59 1.87 6.09 14.19
N LEU A 60 0.92 5.37 14.76
CA LEU A 60 -0.47 5.36 14.30
C LEU A 60 -1.31 6.30 15.17
N ILE A 61 -1.64 7.44 14.60
CA ILE A 61 -2.32 8.54 15.30
C ILE A 61 -3.78 8.16 15.55
N ARG A 62 -4.33 8.60 16.69
CA ARG A 62 -5.73 8.39 17.08
C ARG A 62 -6.44 9.74 17.26
N LEU A 63 -7.55 9.92 16.54
CA LEU A 63 -8.48 11.03 16.66
C LEU A 63 -9.83 10.50 17.15
N ASN A 64 -10.58 11.28 17.94
CA ASN A 64 -11.90 10.91 18.46
C ASN A 64 -11.99 9.43 18.85
N PRO A 65 -11.27 9.06 19.93
CA PRO A 65 -10.37 7.91 20.21
C PRO A 65 -10.19 6.73 19.22
N THR A 66 -11.01 6.60 18.20
CA THR A 66 -11.19 5.39 17.39
C THR A 66 -10.75 5.59 15.93
N ILE A 67 -10.73 6.84 15.46
CA ILE A 67 -10.31 7.16 14.09
C ILE A 67 -8.80 7.11 14.04
N THR A 68 -8.29 6.19 13.23
CA THR A 68 -6.85 5.99 13.06
C THR A 68 -6.33 6.83 11.92
N ALA A 69 -5.12 7.38 12.02
CA ALA A 69 -4.56 8.25 11.00
C ALA A 69 -3.03 8.13 10.90
N TYR A 70 -2.50 8.48 9.73
CA TYR A 70 -1.06 8.59 9.47
C TYR A 70 -0.67 10.05 9.25
N SER A 71 0.58 10.39 9.51
CA SER A 71 1.12 11.72 9.18
C SER A 71 1.30 11.87 7.66
N LEU A 72 0.91 13.02 7.12
CA LEU A 72 1.15 13.43 5.73
C LEU A 72 2.38 14.35 5.60
N ASP A 73 3.00 14.70 6.72
CA ASP A 73 4.21 15.53 6.73
C ASP A 73 5.21 15.04 7.78
N ILE A 74 6.35 14.55 7.29
CA ILE A 74 7.47 14.09 8.12
C ILE A 74 8.08 15.20 8.98
N ALA A 75 8.01 16.46 8.54
CA ALA A 75 8.49 17.61 9.30
C ALA A 75 7.41 18.19 10.24
N GLY A 76 6.19 17.67 10.17
CA GLY A 76 5.05 18.21 10.91
C GLY A 76 5.14 17.92 12.41
N ILE A 77 4.60 18.84 13.21
CA ILE A 77 4.69 18.76 14.67
C ILE A 77 3.52 17.93 15.22
N ALA A 78 3.82 16.91 16.03
CA ALA A 78 2.80 16.22 16.81
C ALA A 78 2.37 17.10 18.00
N PRO A 79 1.07 17.31 18.24
CA PRO A 79 0.66 18.20 19.32
C PRO A 79 0.93 17.61 20.70
N ASN A 80 1.30 18.49 21.65
CA ASN A 80 1.51 18.15 23.06
C ASN A 80 0.25 18.35 23.93
N LEU A 81 -0.78 18.99 23.38
CA LEU A 81 -2.07 19.25 24.03
C LEU A 81 -3.21 18.72 23.16
N PRO A 82 -4.41 18.50 23.73
CA PRO A 82 -5.59 18.20 22.96
C PRO A 82 -5.79 19.23 21.83
N SER A 83 -5.80 18.76 20.59
CA SER A 83 -5.81 19.62 19.40
C SER A 83 -6.94 19.23 18.46
N GLY A 84 -7.65 20.24 17.96
CA GLY A 84 -8.73 20.09 17.00
C GLY A 84 -8.19 19.99 15.57
N TYR A 85 -8.79 19.11 14.80
CA TYR A 85 -8.56 18.90 13.38
C TYR A 85 -9.88 19.09 12.63
N ALA A 86 -9.87 19.87 11.57
CA ALA A 86 -10.95 19.98 10.61
C ALA A 86 -10.72 18.99 9.46
N VAL A 87 -11.80 18.39 8.96
CA VAL A 87 -11.74 17.59 7.74
C VAL A 87 -11.55 18.53 6.55
N ALA A 88 -10.58 18.22 5.69
CA ALA A 88 -10.26 19.00 4.51
C ALA A 88 -9.91 18.09 3.32
N ASP A 89 -9.93 18.67 2.12
CA ASP A 89 -9.55 17.99 0.88
C ASP A 89 -8.03 17.86 0.77
N TRP A 90 -7.55 16.82 0.08
CA TRP A 90 -6.12 16.59 -0.16
C TRP A 90 -5.35 17.83 -0.63
N LEU A 91 -5.91 18.57 -1.59
CA LEU A 91 -5.29 19.76 -2.18
C LEU A 91 -5.30 20.99 -1.25
N SER A 92 -6.06 20.97 -0.16
CA SER A 92 -6.02 22.03 0.84
C SER A 92 -4.69 22.04 1.62
N VAL A 93 -4.04 20.87 1.73
CA VAL A 93 -2.79 20.68 2.44
C VAL A 93 -1.62 21.20 1.59
N ALA A 94 -0.92 22.21 2.09
CA ALA A 94 0.06 22.99 1.33
C ALA A 94 1.19 22.14 0.73
N ASN A 95 1.80 21.22 1.51
CA ASN A 95 2.89 20.36 1.03
C ASN A 95 2.44 19.30 0.02
N LEU A 96 1.13 19.03 -0.09
CA LEU A 96 0.58 18.01 -1.01
C LEU A 96 0.21 18.58 -2.38
N ARG A 97 0.04 19.91 -2.52
CA ARG A 97 -0.31 20.55 -3.81
C ARG A 97 0.71 20.29 -4.91
N ALA A 98 1.98 20.15 -4.55
CA ALA A 98 3.05 19.85 -5.49
C ALA A 98 3.12 18.36 -5.88
N ARG A 99 2.36 17.47 -5.22
CA ARG A 99 2.44 16.01 -5.36
C ARG A 99 1.04 15.40 -5.47
N THR A 100 0.58 15.20 -6.71
CA THR A 100 -0.71 14.59 -7.05
C THR A 100 -0.68 13.06 -6.89
N ARG A 101 -0.48 12.59 -5.65
CA ARG A 101 -0.36 11.16 -5.29
C ARG A 101 -1.51 10.65 -4.41
N GLU A 102 -2.61 11.39 -4.34
CA GLU A 102 -3.78 11.08 -3.48
C GLU A 102 -4.30 9.65 -3.69
N SER A 103 -4.49 9.23 -4.94
CA SER A 103 -5.03 7.91 -5.28
C SER A 103 -4.13 6.77 -4.78
N GLN A 104 -2.81 6.93 -4.89
CA GLN A 104 -1.85 5.94 -4.39
C GLN A 104 -1.86 5.88 -2.86
N VAL A 105 -1.91 7.03 -2.18
CA VAL A 105 -2.01 7.07 -0.71
C VAL A 105 -3.33 6.46 -0.23
N ALA A 106 -4.43 6.75 -0.90
CA ALA A 106 -5.73 6.18 -0.57
C ALA A 106 -5.75 4.66 -0.77
N TRP A 107 -5.13 4.16 -1.85
CA TRP A 107 -4.94 2.73 -2.06
C TRP A 107 -4.14 2.08 -0.92
N ILE A 108 -3.05 2.73 -0.49
CA ILE A 108 -2.21 2.26 0.63
C ILE A 108 -3.03 2.18 1.92
N LEU A 109 -3.80 3.23 2.24
CA LEU A 109 -4.63 3.25 3.45
C LEU A 109 -5.69 2.14 3.45
N ALA A 110 -6.28 1.84 2.30
CA ALA A 110 -7.27 0.76 2.15
C ALA A 110 -6.66 -0.65 2.17
N ASN A 111 -5.38 -0.78 1.78
CA ASN A 111 -4.71 -2.07 1.60
C ASN A 111 -3.57 -2.33 2.60
N SER A 112 -3.49 -1.54 3.66
CA SER A 112 -2.52 -1.71 4.74
C SER A 112 -3.16 -1.66 6.12
N PHE A 113 -2.34 -1.67 7.16
CA PHE A 113 -2.80 -1.55 8.54
C PHE A 113 -3.35 -0.14 8.82
N PRO A 114 -4.39 0.01 9.66
CA PRO A 114 -5.22 -1.03 10.27
C PRO A 114 -6.42 -1.49 9.43
N ALA A 115 -6.63 -0.96 8.21
CA ALA A 115 -7.73 -1.39 7.34
C ALA A 115 -7.69 -2.90 7.07
N LEU A 116 -6.48 -3.46 6.95
CA LEU A 116 -6.22 -4.89 7.01
C LEU A 116 -5.52 -5.26 8.32
N SER A 117 -5.95 -6.36 8.93
CA SER A 117 -5.21 -6.95 10.05
C SER A 117 -3.83 -7.44 9.60
N THR A 118 -2.86 -7.48 10.52
CA THR A 118 -1.52 -8.00 10.26
C THR A 118 -1.52 -9.45 9.78
N ALA A 119 -2.49 -10.27 10.21
CA ALA A 119 -2.70 -11.62 9.68
C ALA A 119 -3.11 -11.63 8.19
N ARG A 120 -4.02 -10.73 7.78
CA ARG A 120 -4.43 -10.60 6.37
C ARG A 120 -3.31 -10.01 5.52
N LEU A 121 -2.61 -9.01 6.03
CA LEU A 121 -1.47 -8.37 5.37
C LEU A 121 -0.31 -9.35 5.18
N SER A 122 0.03 -10.13 6.21
CA SER A 122 1.04 -11.20 6.12
C SER A 122 0.68 -12.22 5.05
N ARG A 123 -0.58 -12.64 4.97
CA ARG A 123 -1.03 -13.59 3.95
C ARG A 123 -0.87 -13.03 2.53
N ARG A 124 -1.21 -11.75 2.33
CA ARG A 124 -1.06 -11.07 1.02
C ARG A 124 0.41 -10.94 0.63
N LEU A 125 1.27 -10.51 1.55
CA LEU A 125 2.71 -10.40 1.34
C LEU A 125 3.29 -11.77 0.94
N ARG A 126 2.96 -12.84 1.67
CA ARG A 126 3.39 -14.21 1.34
C ARG A 126 2.91 -14.68 -0.02
N ALA A 127 1.65 -14.44 -0.36
CA ALA A 127 1.11 -14.78 -1.68
C ALA A 127 1.79 -14.02 -2.82
N ALA A 128 2.26 -12.80 -2.57
CA ALA A 128 3.00 -11.98 -3.51
C ALA A 128 4.52 -12.27 -3.51
N GLY A 129 4.98 -13.30 -2.80
CA GLY A 129 6.41 -13.67 -2.76
C GLY A 129 7.27 -12.87 -1.76
N TYR A 130 6.65 -12.02 -0.93
CA TYR A 130 7.31 -11.34 0.19
C TYR A 130 7.23 -12.20 1.47
N LEU A 131 8.03 -11.87 2.49
CA LEU A 131 8.07 -12.47 3.84
C LEU A 131 8.42 -13.97 3.95
N GLY A 132 8.38 -14.77 2.88
CA GLY A 132 8.56 -16.22 2.98
C GLY A 132 7.51 -16.85 3.91
N GLU A 133 7.91 -17.48 5.01
CA GLU A 133 6.98 -18.02 6.02
C GLU A 133 6.68 -17.03 7.17
N ALA A 134 7.33 -15.86 7.19
CA ALA A 134 7.21 -14.90 8.27
C ALA A 134 5.86 -14.15 8.27
N ASN A 135 5.54 -13.54 9.41
CA ASN A 135 4.41 -12.63 9.57
C ASN A 135 4.89 -11.26 10.04
N ILE A 136 4.17 -10.21 9.66
CA ILE A 136 4.42 -8.84 10.09
C ILE A 136 3.70 -8.53 11.40
N LYS A 137 4.35 -7.74 12.28
CA LYS A 137 3.78 -7.26 13.54
C LYS A 137 3.17 -5.87 13.37
N ASP A 138 2.35 -5.44 14.33
CA ASP A 138 1.63 -4.16 14.25
C ASP A 138 2.58 -2.95 14.08
N HIS A 139 3.66 -2.85 14.86
CA HIS A 139 4.63 -1.75 14.72
C HIS A 139 5.36 -1.78 13.36
N GLU A 140 5.76 -2.96 12.87
CA GLU A 140 6.38 -3.11 11.55
C GLU A 140 5.39 -2.71 10.43
N ALA A 141 4.11 -3.07 10.57
CA ALA A 141 3.07 -2.71 9.61
C ALA A 141 2.80 -1.20 9.61
N ILE A 142 2.77 -0.57 10.79
CA ILE A 142 2.64 0.88 10.93
C ILE A 142 3.83 1.59 10.30
N ALA A 143 5.05 1.14 10.59
CA ALA A 143 6.27 1.72 10.06
C ALA A 143 6.36 1.64 8.53
N GLY A 144 6.10 0.46 7.95
CA GLY A 144 6.13 0.27 6.50
C GLY A 144 5.05 1.08 5.78
N THR A 145 3.86 1.20 6.37
CA THR A 145 2.77 2.04 5.84
C THR A 145 3.12 3.52 5.89
N GLN A 146 3.59 4.01 7.03
CA GLN A 146 3.96 5.42 7.22
C GLN A 146 5.11 5.83 6.28
N ALA A 147 6.12 4.97 6.13
CA ALA A 147 7.23 5.19 5.21
C ALA A 147 6.77 5.27 3.74
N ALA A 148 5.84 4.40 3.32
CA ALA A 148 5.28 4.43 1.97
C ALA A 148 4.47 5.72 1.72
N ILE A 149 3.70 6.18 2.72
CA ILE A 149 2.99 7.47 2.66
C ILE A 149 3.99 8.63 2.52
N TRP A 150 5.03 8.70 3.36
CA TRP A 150 6.02 9.77 3.29
C TRP A 150 6.84 9.79 2.01
N PHE A 151 7.10 8.64 1.40
CA PHE A 151 7.68 8.61 0.06
C PHE A 151 6.80 9.35 -0.96
N LEU A 152 5.48 9.14 -0.91
CA LEU A 152 4.54 9.78 -1.83
C LEU A 152 4.31 11.27 -1.48
N THR A 153 4.24 11.63 -0.20
CA THR A 153 3.89 12.99 0.25
C THR A 153 5.08 13.93 0.43
N ASN A 154 6.23 13.41 0.83
CA ASN A 154 7.44 14.19 1.14
C ASN A 154 8.62 13.84 0.23
N GLY A 155 8.62 12.67 -0.42
CA GLY A 155 9.70 12.24 -1.32
C GLY A 155 10.93 11.69 -0.61
N VAL A 156 10.79 11.38 0.67
CA VAL A 156 11.84 10.72 1.45
C VAL A 156 11.80 9.23 1.17
N GLU A 157 12.93 8.65 0.79
CA GLU A 157 13.03 7.25 0.41
C GLU A 157 13.53 6.42 1.58
N LEU A 158 12.81 5.35 1.92
CA LEU A 158 13.22 4.42 2.98
C LEU A 158 14.52 3.74 2.56
N ASP A 159 15.50 3.63 3.47
CA ASP A 159 16.70 2.86 3.17
C ASP A 159 16.37 1.37 3.06
N THR A 160 16.42 0.88 1.81
CA THR A 160 16.18 -0.52 1.48
C THR A 160 17.45 -1.24 0.98
N ALA A 161 18.63 -0.66 1.20
CA ALA A 161 19.90 -1.26 0.80
C ALA A 161 20.20 -2.50 1.67
N ALA A 162 20.50 -3.61 1.00
CA ALA A 162 20.89 -4.85 1.67
C ALA A 162 22.35 -4.75 2.16
N ARG A 163 22.54 -4.76 3.47
CA ARG A 163 23.82 -4.68 4.19
C ARG A 163 24.67 -5.95 4.06
N ASN A 164 24.05 -7.06 3.65
CA ASN A 164 24.73 -8.35 3.42
C ASN A 164 25.20 -8.54 1.97
N VAL A 165 25.00 -7.55 1.10
CA VAL A 165 25.44 -7.60 -0.30
C VAL A 165 26.70 -6.74 -0.48
N PRO A 166 27.82 -7.31 -0.97
CA PRO A 166 29.01 -6.54 -1.32
C PRO A 166 28.74 -5.55 -2.46
N THR A 167 29.31 -4.35 -2.36
CA THR A 167 29.32 -3.36 -3.45
C THR A 167 30.34 -3.66 -4.53
N ALA A 168 31.41 -4.39 -4.19
CA ALA A 168 32.41 -4.83 -5.16
C ALA A 168 32.89 -6.25 -4.84
N THR A 169 33.17 -7.02 -5.89
CA THR A 169 33.75 -8.37 -5.78
C THR A 169 34.93 -8.50 -6.73
N ARG A 170 36.08 -8.96 -6.22
CA ARG A 170 37.28 -9.19 -7.01
C ARG A 170 37.73 -10.63 -6.89
N LYS A 171 37.72 -11.36 -8.00
CA LYS A 171 38.23 -12.75 -8.07
C LYS A 171 39.73 -12.74 -8.41
N SER A 172 40.46 -13.60 -7.73
CA SER A 172 41.88 -13.92 -7.90
C SER A 172 42.03 -15.45 -7.83
N PRO A 173 43.09 -16.06 -8.38
CA PRO A 173 43.30 -17.50 -8.27
C PRO A 173 43.21 -18.01 -6.82
N SER A 174 43.77 -17.28 -5.86
CA SER A 174 43.86 -17.74 -4.46
C SER A 174 42.83 -17.11 -3.52
N PHE A 175 41.98 -16.18 -3.99
CA PHE A 175 40.96 -15.58 -3.15
C PHE A 175 39.84 -14.89 -3.94
N ILE A 176 38.70 -14.71 -3.27
CA ILE A 176 37.62 -13.83 -3.72
C ILE A 176 37.44 -12.74 -2.67
N GLU A 177 37.65 -11.49 -3.03
CA GLU A 177 37.51 -10.34 -2.16
C GLU A 177 36.14 -9.69 -2.33
N PHE A 178 35.57 -9.22 -1.23
CA PHE A 178 34.26 -8.59 -1.11
C PHE A 178 34.43 -7.28 -0.34
N GLU A 179 34.01 -6.18 -0.96
CA GLU A 179 33.92 -4.88 -0.31
C GLU A 179 32.45 -4.59 0.02
N PHE A 180 32.18 -4.25 1.27
CA PHE A 180 30.87 -3.82 1.73
C PHE A 180 30.81 -2.29 1.81
N PRO A 181 29.62 -1.69 1.58
CA PRO A 181 29.45 -0.25 1.69
C PRO A 181 29.68 0.22 3.14
N GLU A 182 29.24 -0.61 4.08
CA GLU A 182 29.39 -0.40 5.52
C GLU A 182 30.38 -1.39 6.13
N ARG A 183 30.37 -1.49 7.47
CA ARG A 183 31.17 -2.44 8.24
C ARG A 183 30.26 -3.50 8.89
N PRO A 184 29.59 -4.37 8.11
CA PRO A 184 28.68 -5.35 8.66
C PRO A 184 29.42 -6.43 9.45
N GLN A 185 28.81 -6.94 10.51
CA GLN A 185 29.26 -8.14 11.19
C GLN A 185 28.61 -9.35 10.51
N LEU A 186 29.42 -10.19 9.86
CA LEU A 186 28.92 -11.40 9.21
C LEU A 186 28.66 -12.49 10.25
N GLY A 187 27.46 -13.08 10.19
CA GLY A 187 27.08 -14.27 10.95
C GLY A 187 27.41 -15.57 10.21
N GLY A 188 27.62 -15.50 8.90
CA GLY A 188 28.10 -16.63 8.10
C GLY A 188 27.98 -16.44 6.60
N LEU A 189 28.30 -17.50 5.88
CA LEU A 189 28.29 -17.52 4.42
C LEU A 189 27.80 -18.85 3.84
N THR A 190 27.20 -18.75 2.65
CA THR A 190 26.89 -19.86 1.77
C THR A 190 27.77 -19.76 0.52
N ILE A 191 28.38 -20.87 0.13
CA ILE A 191 29.22 -20.97 -1.08
C ILE A 191 28.57 -21.94 -2.04
N ARG A 192 28.39 -21.54 -3.30
CA ARG A 192 28.02 -22.43 -4.39
C ARG A 192 29.22 -22.66 -5.30
N THR A 193 29.56 -23.92 -5.51
CA THR A 193 30.67 -24.34 -6.38
C THR A 193 30.15 -24.78 -7.74
N GLY A 194 30.97 -24.56 -8.78
CA GLY A 194 30.68 -25.00 -10.13
C GLY A 194 31.05 -26.47 -10.38
N VAL A 195 30.67 -26.98 -11.55
CA VAL A 195 30.91 -28.38 -11.94
C VAL A 195 32.40 -28.70 -12.03
N GLY A 196 33.25 -27.71 -12.31
CA GLY A 196 34.70 -27.86 -12.45
C GLY A 196 35.45 -27.91 -11.11
N GLN A 197 34.74 -27.82 -9.99
CA GLN A 197 35.37 -27.70 -8.69
C GLN A 197 36.23 -28.92 -8.33
N GLN A 198 37.43 -28.64 -7.82
CA GLN A 198 38.34 -29.61 -7.22
C GLN A 198 38.34 -29.50 -5.69
N PRO A 199 38.77 -30.53 -4.95
CA PRO A 199 38.86 -30.44 -3.50
C PRO A 199 39.76 -29.27 -3.08
N ALA A 200 39.26 -28.41 -2.20
CA ALA A 200 39.99 -27.24 -1.72
C ALA A 200 39.50 -26.81 -0.34
N ASP A 201 40.42 -26.38 0.51
CA ASP A 201 40.07 -25.79 1.81
C ASP A 201 39.99 -24.27 1.66
N VAL A 202 38.94 -23.68 2.23
CA VAL A 202 38.72 -22.24 2.19
C VAL A 202 38.57 -21.65 3.60
N ARG A 203 39.06 -20.41 3.76
CA ARG A 203 38.97 -19.65 4.99
C ARG A 203 38.55 -18.21 4.70
N LEU A 204 37.70 -17.66 5.54
CA LEU A 204 37.33 -16.25 5.49
C LEU A 204 38.38 -15.41 6.22
N HIS A 205 38.85 -14.36 5.57
CA HIS A 205 39.68 -13.33 6.18
C HIS A 205 38.92 -12.01 6.17
N ALA A 206 39.23 -11.12 7.12
CA ALA A 206 38.59 -9.82 7.27
C ALA A 206 39.64 -8.71 7.37
N SER A 207 39.31 -7.52 6.85
CA SER A 207 40.19 -6.36 6.86
C SER A 207 39.41 -5.05 6.96
N VAL A 208 39.96 -4.09 7.71
CA VAL A 208 39.38 -2.75 7.85
C VAL A 208 39.73 -1.89 6.63
N ASN A 209 40.88 -2.13 6.02
CA ASN A 209 41.48 -1.26 4.99
C ASN A 209 41.86 -1.98 3.69
N GLY A 210 41.61 -3.28 3.58
CA GLY A 210 41.98 -4.11 2.41
C GLY A 210 43.47 -4.47 2.34
N ALA A 211 44.30 -3.95 3.25
CA ALA A 211 45.75 -4.18 3.26
C ALA A 211 46.17 -5.20 4.34
N VAL A 212 45.65 -5.06 5.56
CA VAL A 212 45.98 -5.94 6.68
C VAL A 212 44.85 -6.93 6.89
N TRP A 213 45.14 -8.22 6.73
CA TRP A 213 44.15 -9.28 6.73
C TRP A 213 44.26 -10.13 7.99
N ARG A 214 43.14 -10.33 8.68
CA ARG A 214 43.01 -11.23 9.82
C ARG A 214 42.17 -12.44 9.42
N GLU A 215 42.64 -13.63 9.75
CA GLU A 215 41.85 -14.84 9.58
C GLU A 215 40.64 -14.84 10.54
N VAL A 216 39.49 -15.31 10.05
CA VAL A 216 38.30 -15.58 10.87
C VAL A 216 38.36 -17.04 11.30
N SER A 217 38.82 -17.31 12.52
CA SER A 217 39.18 -18.68 12.96
C SER A 217 38.07 -19.72 12.85
N SER A 218 36.80 -19.31 12.94
CA SER A 218 35.65 -20.22 12.84
C SER A 218 35.17 -20.46 11.40
N SER A 219 35.90 -19.99 10.38
CA SER A 219 35.42 -19.98 8.98
C SER A 219 35.92 -21.11 8.08
N GLU A 220 36.79 -21.98 8.59
CA GLU A 220 37.36 -23.09 7.80
C GLU A 220 36.27 -24.02 7.26
N LEU A 221 36.37 -24.34 5.97
CA LEU A 221 35.43 -25.18 5.25
C LEU A 221 36.16 -25.93 4.12
N SER A 222 35.94 -27.24 4.03
CA SER A 222 36.47 -28.07 2.93
C SER A 222 35.43 -28.21 1.83
N LEU A 223 35.79 -27.80 0.63
CA LEU A 223 35.00 -27.97 -0.59
C LEU A 223 35.35 -29.32 -1.22
N SER A 224 34.34 -30.08 -1.65
CA SER A 224 34.53 -31.33 -2.39
C SER A 224 34.53 -31.07 -3.90
N ALA A 225 34.92 -32.09 -4.66
CA ALA A 225 34.85 -32.02 -6.12
C ALA A 225 33.39 -31.91 -6.61
N GLY A 226 33.19 -31.16 -7.70
CA GLY A 226 31.90 -30.97 -8.35
C GLY A 226 31.01 -29.87 -7.77
N ALA A 227 29.86 -29.69 -8.39
CA ALA A 227 28.91 -28.64 -8.01
C ALA A 227 28.17 -29.00 -6.72
N ALA A 228 28.24 -28.12 -5.73
CA ALA A 228 27.62 -28.30 -4.43
C ALA A 228 27.33 -26.94 -3.76
N GLN A 229 26.54 -26.99 -2.69
CA GLN A 229 26.28 -25.84 -1.84
C GLN A 229 26.76 -26.13 -0.42
N TYR A 230 27.53 -25.21 0.14
CA TYR A 230 28.08 -25.30 1.49
C TYR A 230 27.61 -24.11 2.31
N ALA A 231 27.24 -24.34 3.57
CA ALA A 231 26.88 -23.28 4.51
C ALA A 231 27.83 -23.31 5.70
N LYS A 232 28.33 -22.14 6.11
CA LYS A 232 29.22 -21.97 7.25
C LYS A 232 28.74 -20.87 8.16
N VAL A 233 28.33 -21.26 9.37
CA VAL A 233 28.06 -20.33 10.48
C VAL A 233 29.39 -19.89 11.09
N LEU A 234 29.50 -18.59 11.37
CA LEU A 234 30.64 -17.99 12.07
C LEU A 234 30.30 -17.84 13.54
N GLY A 235 31.30 -18.01 14.40
CA GLY A 235 31.14 -17.83 15.84
C GLY A 235 30.70 -16.41 16.22
N VAL A 236 29.99 -16.28 17.33
CA VAL A 236 29.63 -14.97 17.91
C VAL A 236 30.90 -14.15 18.10
N GLY A 237 30.89 -12.89 17.66
CA GLY A 237 32.05 -12.02 17.77
C GLY A 237 33.18 -12.25 16.76
N ALA A 238 33.12 -13.31 15.92
CA ALA A 238 34.23 -13.70 15.04
C ALA A 238 34.61 -12.61 14.01
N THR A 239 33.65 -11.78 13.63
CA THR A 239 33.80 -10.71 12.65
C THR A 239 33.65 -9.32 13.26
N VAL A 240 33.79 -9.18 14.59
CA VAL A 240 33.83 -7.86 15.26
C VAL A 240 35.21 -7.23 15.05
N ALA A 241 35.20 -5.99 14.55
CA ALA A 241 36.38 -5.16 14.40
C ALA A 241 36.48 -4.11 15.49
N GLU A 242 35.33 -3.60 15.96
CA GLU A 242 35.25 -2.48 16.88
C GLU A 242 33.98 -2.60 17.73
N THR A 243 34.13 -2.50 19.04
CA THR A 243 33.04 -2.48 20.02
C THR A 243 32.82 -1.06 20.51
N GLN A 244 31.58 -0.57 20.54
CA GLN A 244 31.25 0.77 21.01
C GLN A 244 30.19 0.71 22.10
N TYR A 245 30.41 1.46 23.20
CA TYR A 245 29.46 1.48 24.30
C TYR A 245 28.17 2.19 23.87
N GLY A 246 27.02 1.50 23.99
CA GLY A 246 25.72 2.05 23.64
C GLY A 246 25.40 2.07 22.13
N ALA A 247 26.24 1.45 21.29
CA ALA A 247 26.00 1.31 19.86
C ALA A 247 26.25 -0.15 19.42
N PRO A 248 25.64 -0.62 18.32
CA PRO A 248 25.92 -1.96 17.80
C PRO A 248 27.39 -2.09 17.36
N ASP A 249 27.98 -3.24 17.64
CA ASP A 249 29.34 -3.58 17.23
C ASP A 249 29.51 -3.45 15.71
N ARG A 250 30.69 -3.00 15.29
CA ARG A 250 31.03 -2.85 13.88
C ARG A 250 31.97 -3.96 13.43
N GLY A 251 31.69 -4.51 12.26
CA GLY A 251 32.54 -5.50 11.62
C GLY A 251 33.58 -4.87 10.68
N TYR A 252 33.85 -5.58 9.60
CA TYR A 252 34.87 -5.21 8.62
C TYR A 252 34.25 -4.67 7.34
N ARG A 253 34.98 -3.78 6.65
CA ARG A 253 34.59 -3.29 5.32
C ARG A 253 34.95 -4.31 4.24
N PHE A 254 36.09 -4.97 4.40
CA PHE A 254 36.60 -5.92 3.42
C PHE A 254 36.62 -7.33 4.00
N TYR A 255 36.14 -8.28 3.21
CA TYR A 255 36.26 -9.70 3.48
C TYR A 255 36.88 -10.38 2.28
N ARG A 256 37.60 -11.49 2.48
CA ARG A 256 37.99 -12.34 1.37
C ARG A 256 37.86 -13.81 1.74
N LEU A 257 37.33 -14.59 0.82
CA LEU A 257 37.38 -16.04 0.87
C LEU A 257 38.72 -16.47 0.29
N TYR A 258 39.66 -16.85 1.13
CA TYR A 258 40.97 -17.34 0.75
C TYR A 258 40.91 -18.84 0.48
N VAL A 259 41.48 -19.26 -0.66
CA VAL A 259 41.56 -20.67 -1.07
C VAL A 259 42.97 -21.17 -0.73
N GLN A 260 43.04 -22.12 0.19
CA GLN A 260 44.31 -22.67 0.65
C GLN A 260 44.90 -23.58 -0.43
N GLY A 261 46.13 -23.26 -0.86
CA GLY A 261 46.90 -24.13 -1.75
C GLY A 261 46.48 -24.12 -3.23
N GLY A 262 45.54 -23.28 -3.68
CA GLY A 262 45.17 -23.27 -5.10
C GLY A 262 43.96 -22.42 -5.46
N THR A 263 43.24 -22.88 -6.48
CA THR A 263 42.05 -22.25 -7.08
C THR A 263 40.79 -23.02 -6.72
N ALA A 264 39.67 -22.32 -6.52
CA ALA A 264 38.35 -22.91 -6.39
C ALA A 264 37.39 -22.31 -7.43
N ASP A 265 36.64 -23.18 -8.09
CA ASP A 265 35.52 -22.85 -8.97
C ASP A 265 34.29 -22.47 -8.13
N VAL A 266 34.32 -21.26 -7.60
CA VAL A 266 33.22 -20.67 -6.82
C VAL A 266 32.37 -19.78 -7.72
N GLU A 267 31.10 -20.16 -7.87
CA GLU A 267 30.11 -19.42 -8.64
C GLU A 267 29.65 -18.20 -7.85
N THR A 268 29.06 -18.44 -6.67
CA THR A 268 28.49 -17.41 -5.80
C THR A 268 28.87 -17.60 -4.34
N VAL A 269 28.95 -16.48 -3.62
CA VAL A 269 29.07 -16.44 -2.17
C VAL A 269 28.00 -15.49 -1.65
N GLU A 270 27.16 -15.99 -0.76
CA GLU A 270 26.09 -15.23 -0.11
C GLU A 270 26.39 -15.11 1.38
N PHE A 271 26.09 -13.95 1.96
CA PHE A 271 26.35 -13.69 3.38
C PHE A 271 25.04 -13.47 4.14
N TRP A 272 25.04 -13.85 5.42
CA TRP A 272 24.03 -13.37 6.37
C TRP A 272 24.71 -12.67 7.54
N LEU A 273 24.01 -11.70 8.12
CA LEU A 273 24.53 -10.89 9.21
C LEU A 273 24.30 -11.54 10.57
N HIS A 274 25.15 -11.21 11.53
CA HIS A 274 25.05 -11.73 12.89
C HIS A 274 23.76 -11.28 13.59
N ASP A 275 23.29 -10.06 13.32
CA ASP A 275 22.06 -9.47 13.88
C ASP A 275 20.78 -9.88 13.11
N ALA A 276 20.91 -10.71 12.07
CA ALA A 276 19.84 -11.14 11.16
C ALA A 276 19.06 -10.00 10.47
N ARG A 277 19.52 -8.74 10.53
CA ARG A 277 18.87 -7.60 9.88
C ARG A 277 19.61 -7.25 8.61
N ASN A 278 19.10 -7.72 7.47
CA ASN A 278 19.73 -7.46 6.19
C ASN A 278 19.65 -5.98 5.80
N HIS A 279 18.79 -5.19 6.42
CA HIS A 279 18.67 -3.76 6.17
C HIS A 279 18.85 -2.97 7.48
N ARG A 280 19.06 -1.65 7.38
CA ARG A 280 19.04 -0.76 8.56
C ARG A 280 17.66 -0.74 9.21
N ASN A 281 16.63 -0.73 8.37
CA ASN A 281 15.24 -0.94 8.76
C ASN A 281 14.97 -2.44 8.98
N ALA A 282 13.93 -2.78 9.75
CA ALA A 282 13.53 -4.18 9.85
C ALA A 282 13.15 -4.75 8.47
N ASP A 283 13.61 -5.98 8.16
CA ASP A 283 13.38 -6.60 6.84
C ASP A 283 11.90 -6.63 6.44
N ARG A 284 10.99 -6.84 7.40
CA ARG A 284 9.55 -6.84 7.16
C ARG A 284 8.99 -5.46 6.83
N VAL A 285 9.55 -4.39 7.41
CA VAL A 285 9.20 -3.00 7.11
C VAL A 285 9.60 -2.68 5.66
N VAL A 286 10.83 -3.05 5.27
CA VAL A 286 11.32 -2.87 3.89
C VAL A 286 10.46 -3.61 2.87
N GLN A 287 10.09 -4.86 3.18
CA GLN A 287 9.26 -5.68 2.29
C GLN A 287 7.84 -5.14 2.16
N LEU A 288 7.20 -4.72 3.26
CA LEU A 288 5.89 -4.07 3.20
C LEU A 288 5.96 -2.75 2.41
N TYR A 289 6.97 -1.91 2.68
CA TYR A 289 7.17 -0.65 1.97
C TYR A 289 7.25 -0.87 0.44
N ARG A 290 8.10 -1.80 -0.01
CA ARG A 290 8.22 -2.15 -1.44
C ARG A 290 6.90 -2.65 -2.03
N TYR A 291 6.24 -3.59 -1.35
CA TYR A 291 4.95 -4.12 -1.76
C TYR A 291 3.89 -3.02 -1.93
N LEU A 292 3.77 -2.11 -0.94
CA LEU A 292 2.77 -1.04 -0.97
C LEU A 292 3.03 -0.06 -2.13
N LEU A 293 4.28 0.33 -2.36
CA LEU A 293 4.61 1.25 -3.45
C LEU A 293 4.35 0.61 -4.82
N GLU A 294 4.80 -0.63 -5.03
CA GLU A 294 4.59 -1.37 -6.28
C GLU A 294 3.11 -1.53 -6.59
N GLN A 295 2.33 -2.04 -5.63
CA GLN A 295 0.92 -2.31 -5.84
C GLN A 295 0.08 -1.03 -5.97
N SER A 296 0.43 0.04 -5.23
CA SER A 296 -0.24 1.33 -5.40
C SER A 296 0.00 1.95 -6.78
N LEU A 297 1.20 1.76 -7.34
CA LEU A 297 1.54 2.24 -8.68
C LEU A 297 0.75 1.48 -9.75
N LEU A 298 0.68 0.15 -9.64
CA LEU A 298 -0.14 -0.69 -10.52
C LEU A 298 -1.61 -0.30 -10.44
N ALA A 299 -2.14 -0.07 -9.24
CA ALA A 299 -3.52 0.35 -9.04
C ALA A 299 -3.81 1.73 -9.63
N ALA A 300 -2.89 2.70 -9.48
CA ALA A 300 -3.04 4.04 -10.03
C ALA A 300 -3.11 4.03 -11.56
N GLY A 301 -2.28 3.22 -12.23
CA GLY A 301 -2.33 3.05 -13.69
C GLY A 301 -3.64 2.43 -14.20
N GLN A 302 -4.41 1.77 -13.32
CA GLN A 302 -5.69 1.16 -13.64
C GLN A 302 -6.90 2.02 -13.22
N ALA A 303 -6.68 3.13 -12.50
CA ALA A 303 -7.72 3.99 -11.94
C ALA A 303 -8.01 5.25 -12.80
N GLU A 304 -7.38 5.39 -13.97
CA GLU A 304 -7.57 6.57 -14.85
C GLU A 304 -8.99 6.72 -15.41
N HIS A 305 -9.84 5.69 -15.33
CA HIS A 305 -11.24 5.72 -15.76
C HIS A 305 -12.17 5.53 -14.57
N ALA A 306 -12.46 6.63 -13.88
CA ALA A 306 -13.46 6.63 -12.82
C ALA A 306 -14.85 6.33 -13.41
N PRO A 307 -15.68 5.52 -12.74
CA PRO A 307 -16.95 5.10 -13.30
C PRO A 307 -17.87 6.30 -13.57
N THR A 308 -18.66 6.20 -14.64
CA THR A 308 -19.75 7.13 -14.97
C THR A 308 -21.01 6.34 -15.30
N ILE A 309 -22.15 7.03 -15.29
CA ILE A 309 -23.42 6.50 -15.77
C ILE A 309 -23.71 7.25 -17.07
N ASP A 310 -23.74 6.53 -18.19
CA ASP A 310 -24.22 7.05 -19.46
C ASP A 310 -25.75 6.93 -19.52
N ASP A 311 -26.41 8.07 -19.63
CA ASP A 311 -27.86 8.23 -19.70
C ASP A 311 -28.34 8.70 -21.08
N SER A 312 -27.46 8.77 -22.08
CA SER A 312 -27.75 9.33 -23.41
C SER A 312 -28.88 8.63 -24.16
N GLN A 313 -29.14 7.36 -23.84
CA GLN A 313 -30.22 6.55 -24.41
C GLN A 313 -31.39 6.33 -23.44
N ALA A 314 -31.35 6.91 -22.24
CA ALA A 314 -32.34 6.68 -21.21
C ALA A 314 -33.69 7.31 -21.60
N VAL A 315 -34.72 6.46 -21.67
CA VAL A 315 -36.10 6.86 -21.94
C VAL A 315 -37.02 6.24 -20.91
N MET A 316 -38.20 6.83 -20.72
CA MET A 316 -39.27 6.22 -19.94
C MET A 316 -40.10 5.30 -20.82
N ALA A 317 -40.16 4.02 -20.46
CA ALA A 317 -41.00 3.04 -21.12
C ALA A 317 -41.53 2.03 -20.09
N ALA A 318 -42.85 1.77 -20.10
CA ALA A 318 -43.51 0.77 -19.25
C ALA A 318 -43.15 0.89 -17.75
N GLY A 319 -43.05 2.13 -17.23
CA GLY A 319 -42.75 2.41 -15.82
C GLY A 319 -41.30 2.17 -15.40
N LEU A 320 -40.40 2.01 -16.36
CA LEU A 320 -38.96 1.91 -16.17
C LEU A 320 -38.27 3.09 -16.84
N MET A 321 -37.25 3.64 -16.19
CA MET A 321 -36.32 4.57 -16.82
C MET A 321 -35.04 3.85 -17.23
N GLY A 322 -34.62 4.01 -18.48
CA GLY A 322 -33.35 3.48 -18.99
C GLY A 322 -33.39 3.24 -20.51
N PRO A 323 -32.38 2.58 -21.09
CA PRO A 323 -31.23 2.01 -20.39
C PRO A 323 -30.25 3.08 -19.92
N PHE A 324 -29.74 2.89 -18.71
CA PHE A 324 -28.49 3.49 -18.26
C PHE A 324 -27.35 2.50 -18.51
N VAL A 325 -26.16 2.99 -18.84
CA VAL A 325 -24.97 2.15 -19.02
C VAL A 325 -23.93 2.52 -17.99
N VAL A 326 -23.42 1.51 -17.27
CA VAL A 326 -22.24 1.71 -16.42
C VAL A 326 -21.01 1.76 -17.32
N ASP A 327 -20.42 2.93 -17.48
CA ASP A 327 -19.12 3.08 -18.12
C ASP A 327 -18.02 3.01 -17.05
N SER A 328 -17.36 1.87 -16.98
CA SER A 328 -16.29 1.56 -16.02
C SER A 328 -15.32 0.56 -16.64
N GLN A 329 -14.12 0.45 -16.09
CA GLN A 329 -13.17 -0.63 -16.48
C GLN A 329 -13.27 -1.87 -15.58
N ARG A 330 -14.06 -1.79 -14.51
CA ARG A 330 -14.17 -2.82 -13.46
C ARG A 330 -15.61 -2.97 -12.96
N PRO A 331 -15.93 -4.11 -12.32
CA PRO A 331 -17.23 -4.28 -11.69
C PRO A 331 -17.47 -3.23 -10.60
N VAL A 332 -18.66 -2.64 -10.59
CA VAL A 332 -19.09 -1.60 -9.63
C VAL A 332 -20.28 -2.09 -8.82
N VAL A 333 -20.57 -1.43 -7.69
CA VAL A 333 -21.80 -1.69 -6.94
C VAL A 333 -22.79 -0.55 -7.16
N LEU A 334 -24.04 -0.90 -7.45
CA LEU A 334 -25.17 0.03 -7.51
C LEU A 334 -25.85 0.11 -6.14
N SER A 335 -26.11 1.32 -5.67
CA SER A 335 -26.98 1.58 -4.51
C SER A 335 -28.12 2.51 -4.92
N LEU A 336 -29.34 2.20 -4.52
CA LEU A 336 -30.53 2.97 -4.87
C LEU A 336 -31.24 3.50 -3.61
N SER A 337 -32.08 4.54 -3.78
CA SER A 337 -33.02 4.99 -2.74
C SER A 337 -33.88 3.83 -2.22
N GLU A 338 -34.30 3.91 -0.95
CA GLU A 338 -35.09 2.86 -0.29
C GLU A 338 -36.31 2.42 -1.13
N GLY A 339 -36.46 1.12 -1.33
CA GLY A 339 -37.55 0.51 -2.10
C GLY A 339 -37.44 0.60 -3.63
N ALA A 340 -36.51 1.40 -4.18
CA ALA A 340 -36.24 1.44 -5.61
C ALA A 340 -35.41 0.22 -6.07
N LYS A 341 -35.59 -0.18 -7.32
CA LYS A 341 -34.96 -1.38 -7.90
C LYS A 341 -34.24 -1.07 -9.20
N ALA A 342 -33.05 -1.64 -9.38
CA ALA A 342 -32.36 -1.71 -10.65
C ALA A 342 -32.61 -3.08 -11.31
N MET A 343 -32.88 -3.09 -12.61
CA MET A 343 -33.17 -4.30 -13.38
C MET A 343 -32.27 -4.36 -14.62
N ASP A 344 -31.91 -5.56 -15.05
CA ASP A 344 -31.22 -5.77 -16.32
C ASP A 344 -32.19 -5.79 -17.52
N ILE A 345 -31.65 -6.01 -18.72
CA ILE A 345 -32.45 -6.10 -19.96
C ILE A 345 -33.43 -7.28 -19.99
N SER A 346 -33.20 -8.32 -19.18
CA SER A 346 -34.12 -9.46 -19.04
C SER A 346 -35.25 -9.19 -18.03
N GLY A 347 -35.18 -8.07 -17.31
CA GLY A 347 -36.10 -7.72 -16.22
C GLY A 347 -35.73 -8.36 -14.89
N ALA A 348 -34.56 -8.99 -14.76
CA ALA A 348 -34.06 -9.51 -13.50
C ALA A 348 -33.48 -8.38 -12.66
N GLU A 349 -33.69 -8.44 -11.34
CA GLU A 349 -33.15 -7.46 -10.41
C GLU A 349 -31.62 -7.58 -10.31
N LEU A 350 -30.92 -6.46 -10.46
CA LEU A 350 -29.47 -6.41 -10.30
C LEU A 350 -29.12 -6.35 -8.82
N SER A 351 -28.54 -7.43 -8.30
CA SER A 351 -28.04 -7.52 -6.93
C SER A 351 -26.55 -7.87 -6.91
N GLY A 352 -25.74 -7.03 -6.27
CA GLY A 352 -24.28 -7.25 -6.15
C GLY A 352 -23.46 -6.48 -7.20
N PRO A 353 -22.20 -6.91 -7.44
CA PRO A 353 -21.32 -6.26 -8.42
C PRO A 353 -21.88 -6.34 -9.85
N VAL A 354 -21.81 -5.23 -10.57
CA VAL A 354 -22.27 -5.03 -11.93
C VAL A 354 -21.07 -4.84 -12.84
N ASP A 355 -20.94 -5.66 -13.88
CA ASP A 355 -19.81 -5.63 -14.80
C ASP A 355 -19.80 -4.38 -15.70
N PRO A 356 -18.61 -3.95 -16.19
CA PRO A 356 -18.46 -2.92 -17.20
C PRO A 356 -19.41 -3.04 -18.38
N GLY A 357 -20.04 -1.93 -18.79
CA GLY A 357 -20.94 -1.88 -19.94
C GLY A 357 -22.33 -2.48 -19.72
N THR A 358 -22.63 -2.94 -18.49
CA THR A 358 -23.96 -3.46 -18.18
C THR A 358 -25.02 -2.36 -18.34
N ARG A 359 -26.11 -2.73 -19.02
CA ARG A 359 -27.29 -1.88 -19.19
C ARG A 359 -28.29 -2.17 -18.07
N PHE A 360 -28.78 -1.13 -17.42
CA PHE A 360 -29.76 -1.27 -16.36
C PHE A 360 -30.91 -0.27 -16.49
N TYR A 361 -32.03 -0.61 -15.87
CA TYR A 361 -33.26 0.17 -15.82
C TYR A 361 -33.65 0.39 -14.37
N VAL A 362 -34.19 1.56 -14.05
CA VAL A 362 -34.58 1.93 -12.68
C VAL A 362 -36.10 1.94 -12.57
N ARG A 363 -36.61 1.32 -11.51
CA ARG A 363 -38.00 1.39 -11.07
C ARG A 363 -38.08 2.04 -9.69
N PRO A 364 -38.91 3.08 -9.50
CA PRO A 364 -39.12 3.67 -8.19
C PRO A 364 -40.02 2.76 -7.33
N ALA A 365 -39.96 2.94 -6.00
CA ALA A 365 -40.89 2.29 -5.08
C ALA A 365 -42.33 2.81 -5.25
N GLU A 366 -42.46 4.11 -5.49
CA GLU A 366 -43.72 4.84 -5.64
C GLU A 366 -43.75 5.59 -6.97
N CYS A 367 -44.96 5.84 -7.51
CA CYS A 367 -45.12 6.54 -8.80
C CYS A 367 -44.70 8.01 -8.77
N VAL A 368 -44.56 8.60 -7.57
CA VAL A 368 -43.99 9.93 -7.36
C VAL A 368 -42.83 9.76 -6.39
N ALA A 369 -41.61 9.87 -6.90
CA ALA A 369 -40.42 9.60 -6.12
C ALA A 369 -39.21 10.30 -6.73
N THR A 370 -38.20 10.51 -5.89
CA THR A 370 -36.84 10.85 -6.33
C THR A 370 -35.95 9.64 -6.04
N VAL A 371 -35.43 9.01 -7.09
CA VAL A 371 -34.48 7.90 -6.94
C VAL A 371 -33.09 8.41 -7.24
N THR A 372 -32.19 8.22 -6.27
CA THR A 372 -30.76 8.43 -6.45
C THR A 372 -30.12 7.08 -6.72
N VAL A 373 -29.40 6.97 -7.84
CA VAL A 373 -28.56 5.82 -8.17
C VAL A 373 -27.11 6.21 -7.93
N SER A 374 -26.44 5.43 -7.09
CA SER A 374 -25.05 5.62 -6.69
C SER A 374 -24.18 4.50 -7.24
N VAL A 375 -23.20 4.84 -8.08
CA VAL A 375 -22.17 3.89 -8.55
C VAL A 375 -20.93 4.02 -7.68
N VAL A 376 -20.50 2.90 -7.11
CA VAL A 376 -19.28 2.81 -6.29
C VAL A 376 -18.29 1.84 -6.93
N ASP A 377 -17.14 2.33 -7.37
CA ASP A 377 -15.97 1.49 -7.64
C ASP A 377 -15.20 1.29 -6.34
N LEU A 378 -15.32 0.10 -5.76
CA LEU A 378 -14.67 -0.28 -4.51
C LEU A 378 -13.14 -0.30 -4.60
N ALA A 379 -12.58 -0.29 -5.82
CA ALA A 379 -11.15 -0.36 -6.09
C ALA A 379 -10.54 0.96 -6.61
N ALA A 380 -11.29 1.83 -7.30
CA ALA A 380 -10.73 3.00 -8.00
C ALA A 380 -10.94 4.37 -7.32
N THR A 381 -11.73 4.48 -6.25
CA THR A 381 -12.18 5.79 -5.78
C THR A 381 -11.89 6.11 -4.32
N ALA A 382 -10.88 5.49 -3.73
CA ALA A 382 -10.45 5.86 -2.39
C ALA A 382 -9.95 7.33 -2.40
N ARG A 383 -10.65 8.22 -1.68
CA ARG A 383 -10.19 9.59 -1.39
C ARG A 383 -9.49 9.60 -0.04
N VAL A 384 -8.45 10.42 0.10
CA VAL A 384 -7.85 10.62 1.41
C VAL A 384 -8.59 11.75 2.11
N LEU A 385 -9.36 11.41 3.13
CA LEU A 385 -9.88 12.42 4.04
C LEU A 385 -8.69 12.95 4.85
N THR A 386 -8.44 14.25 4.75
CA THR A 386 -7.33 14.87 5.48
C THR A 386 -7.85 15.57 6.73
N GLY A 387 -7.14 15.38 7.85
CA GLY A 387 -7.32 16.19 9.04
C GLY A 387 -6.28 17.29 9.04
N VAL A 388 -6.71 18.56 9.08
CA VAL A 388 -5.81 19.71 9.21
C VAL A 388 -6.13 20.42 10.53
N ALA A 389 -5.10 20.67 11.34
CA ALA A 389 -5.22 21.45 12.55
C ALA A 389 -4.71 22.87 12.35
N ASP A 390 -5.12 23.79 13.22
CA ASP A 390 -4.60 25.15 13.23
C ASP A 390 -3.12 25.16 13.67
N GLY A 391 -2.29 25.95 13.00
CA GLY A 391 -0.87 26.10 13.31
C GLY A 391 0.05 25.07 12.64
N PRO A 392 1.29 24.87 13.12
CA PRO A 392 2.32 24.06 12.46
C PRO A 392 2.17 22.54 12.72
N LEU A 393 0.96 22.08 13.06
CA LEU A 393 0.71 20.68 13.38
C LEU A 393 0.67 19.82 12.12
N THR A 394 1.11 18.56 12.24
CA THR A 394 1.17 17.65 11.09
C THR A 394 -0.23 17.39 10.51
N PRO A 395 -0.44 17.57 9.19
CA PRO A 395 -1.66 17.13 8.53
C PRO A 395 -1.77 15.61 8.55
N LEU A 396 -2.99 15.09 8.63
CA LEU A 396 -3.26 13.68 8.87
C LEU A 396 -4.03 13.04 7.72
N ALA A 397 -3.62 11.84 7.32
CA ALA A 397 -4.37 10.96 6.43
C ALA A 397 -5.28 10.09 7.29
N LEU A 398 -6.60 10.30 7.23
CA LEU A 398 -7.54 9.51 8.01
C LEU A 398 -7.72 8.13 7.35
N VAL A 399 -7.50 7.08 8.12
CA VAL A 399 -7.85 5.72 7.70
C VAL A 399 -9.37 5.56 7.89
N HIS A 400 -10.12 5.87 6.85
CA HIS A 400 -11.56 5.67 6.81
C HIS A 400 -11.89 4.64 5.73
N PRO A 401 -12.40 3.45 6.07
CA PRO A 401 -12.55 2.32 5.14
C PRO A 401 -13.68 2.48 4.10
N GLY A 402 -14.17 3.69 3.81
CA GLY A 402 -15.33 3.89 2.96
C GLY A 402 -15.42 5.22 2.20
N ALA A 403 -14.35 6.03 2.14
CA ALA A 403 -14.38 7.26 1.36
C ALA A 403 -14.23 6.93 -0.14
N HIS A 404 -15.36 6.69 -0.81
CA HIS A 404 -15.44 6.43 -2.24
C HIS A 404 -15.99 7.66 -2.98
N ASP A 405 -15.49 7.94 -4.18
CA ASP A 405 -16.22 8.76 -5.17
C ASP A 405 -17.47 7.97 -5.57
N VAL A 406 -18.62 8.60 -5.34
CA VAL A 406 -19.95 8.15 -5.71
C VAL A 406 -20.40 9.01 -6.89
N VAL A 407 -20.83 8.37 -7.96
CA VAL A 407 -21.59 9.04 -9.03
C VAL A 407 -23.06 8.87 -8.72
N GLU A 408 -23.73 9.98 -8.43
CA GLU A 408 -25.16 10.06 -8.16
C GLU A 408 -25.89 10.51 -9.43
N LEU A 409 -26.85 9.70 -9.87
CA LEU A 409 -27.87 10.09 -10.84
C LEU A 409 -29.20 10.24 -10.11
N THR A 410 -29.84 11.40 -10.24
CA THR A 410 -31.16 11.66 -9.67
C THR A 410 -32.22 11.63 -10.77
N VAL A 411 -33.22 10.79 -10.58
CA VAL A 411 -34.40 10.72 -11.43
C VAL A 411 -35.64 11.10 -10.62
N GLU A 412 -36.46 11.98 -11.17
CA GLU A 412 -37.76 12.38 -10.62
C GLU A 412 -38.88 11.72 -11.40
N TRP A 413 -39.80 11.06 -10.70
CA TRP A 413 -41.08 10.59 -11.25
C TRP A 413 -42.21 11.51 -10.83
N ALA A 414 -43.08 11.84 -11.77
CA ALA A 414 -44.22 12.71 -11.62
C ALA A 414 -45.47 12.09 -12.28
N PRO A 415 -46.68 12.52 -11.89
CA PRO A 415 -47.91 12.11 -12.56
C PRO A 415 -47.88 12.48 -14.06
N ALA A 416 -48.55 11.69 -14.90
CA ALA A 416 -48.55 11.85 -16.36
C ALA A 416 -49.00 13.25 -16.85
N ALA A 417 -49.66 14.06 -16.02
CA ALA A 417 -50.27 15.33 -16.39
C ALA A 417 -49.35 16.59 -16.33
N GLU A 418 -48.14 16.54 -15.76
CA GLU A 418 -47.43 17.78 -15.36
C GLU A 418 -46.26 18.28 -16.22
N LEU A 419 -45.96 17.72 -17.39
CA LEU A 419 -44.93 18.27 -18.30
C LEU A 419 -45.47 18.88 -19.61
N SER A 420 -46.75 19.27 -19.64
CA SER A 420 -47.35 20.02 -20.77
C SER A 420 -47.30 21.55 -20.58
N ARG A 421 -46.66 22.07 -19.53
CA ARG A 421 -46.70 23.51 -19.17
C ARG A 421 -45.35 24.14 -18.87
N VAL A 422 -44.29 23.76 -19.59
CA VAL A 422 -43.18 24.70 -19.87
C VAL A 422 -42.63 24.32 -21.25
N SER A 423 -43.00 25.08 -22.26
CA SER A 423 -42.30 25.14 -23.56
C SER A 423 -41.67 26.51 -23.69
#